data_AF-A0A351KWP1-F1
#
_entry.id   AF-A0A351KWP1-F1
#
_cell.length_a   1.000
_cell.length_b   1.000
_cell.length_c   1.000
_cell.angle_alpha   90.00
_cell.angle_beta   90.00
_cell.angle_gamma   90.00
#
_symmetry.space_group_name_H-M   'P 1'
#
loop_
_entity.id
_entity.type
_entity.pdbx_description
1 polymer ?
#
loop_
_entity_poly.entity_id
_entity_poly.type
_entity_poly.pdbx_seq_one_letter_code
_entity_poly.pdbx_strand_id
1 'polypeptide(L)'
;MVARKLPAFGLTVLIYATNVVALSTLITGCDQIIPSKTLSQAKAEKMINKFLQSKGTISNFKGVVQNENESTAEASIEVSNYNYKYYDTDKTYSGPATASFTRYNDGTWAMTRFTITPPGNWLGTTWWDTNVKE
;
A
#
# COMPACT_ATOMS: atom_id res chain seq x y z
N MET A 1 -24.68 12.58 -81.44
CA MET A 1 -25.74 12.90 -80.47
C MET A 1 -25.68 11.91 -79.31
N VAL A 2 -25.66 12.45 -78.08
CA VAL A 2 -25.80 11.82 -76.76
C VAL A 2 -24.74 10.78 -76.33
N ALA A 3 -23.61 11.26 -75.81
CA ALA A 3 -22.78 10.49 -74.89
C ALA A 3 -23.25 10.78 -73.45
N ARG A 4 -23.64 9.72 -72.73
CA ARG A 4 -24.19 9.74 -71.37
C ARG A 4 -23.14 10.17 -70.34
N LYS A 5 -23.50 11.13 -69.48
CA LYS A 5 -22.76 11.42 -68.24
C LYS A 5 -23.09 10.33 -67.20
N LEU A 6 -22.08 9.58 -66.76
CA LEU A 6 -22.15 8.75 -65.56
C LEU A 6 -21.98 9.64 -64.32
N PRO A 7 -22.83 9.54 -63.28
CA PRO A 7 -22.60 10.24 -62.03
C PRO A 7 -21.51 9.51 -61.24
N ALA A 8 -20.53 10.27 -60.76
CA ALA A 8 -19.50 9.82 -59.84
C ALA A 8 -20.14 9.52 -58.46
N PHE A 9 -20.69 8.32 -58.30
CA PHE A 9 -21.05 7.75 -57.01
C PHE A 9 -20.16 6.54 -56.75
N GLY A 10 -18.97 6.78 -56.21
CA GLY A 10 -18.02 5.69 -56.01
C GLY A 10 -16.81 6.11 -55.20
N LEU A 11 -16.99 6.85 -54.11
CA LEU A 11 -15.89 7.13 -53.19
C LEU A 11 -16.38 7.61 -51.82
N THR A 12 -17.31 6.88 -51.20
CA THR A 12 -17.74 7.20 -49.83
C THR A 12 -18.23 5.99 -49.04
N VAL A 13 -17.73 4.79 -49.34
CA VAL A 13 -18.06 3.57 -48.56
C VAL A 13 -16.81 2.75 -48.26
N LEU A 14 -15.70 3.39 -47.85
CA LEU A 14 -14.49 2.66 -47.49
C LEU A 14 -13.65 3.30 -46.36
N ILE A 15 -14.27 4.00 -45.41
CA ILE A 15 -13.55 4.57 -44.23
C ILE A 15 -14.31 4.34 -42.91
N TYR A 16 -15.23 3.37 -42.84
CA TYR A 16 -15.94 3.05 -41.59
C TYR A 16 -15.69 1.64 -41.04
N ALA A 17 -14.83 0.84 -41.68
CA ALA A 17 -14.56 -0.54 -41.28
C ALA A 17 -13.21 -0.76 -40.58
N THR A 18 -12.49 0.30 -40.20
CA THR A 18 -11.16 0.16 -39.55
C THR A 18 -11.10 0.69 -38.12
N ASN A 19 -12.14 1.35 -37.60
CA ASN A 19 -12.14 1.94 -36.26
C ASN A 19 -12.88 1.15 -35.18
N VAL A 20 -13.39 -0.05 -35.48
CA VAL A 20 -14.12 -0.88 -34.48
C VAL A 20 -13.26 -2.03 -33.93
N VAL A 21 -12.03 -2.20 -34.40
CA VAL A 21 -11.13 -3.28 -33.90
C VAL A 21 -10.17 -2.78 -32.82
N ALA A 22 -10.00 -1.47 -32.66
CA ALA A 22 -9.11 -0.89 -31.65
C ALA A 22 -9.76 -0.69 -30.26
N LEU A 23 -11.03 -1.04 -30.09
CA LEU A 23 -11.73 -0.95 -28.80
C LEU A 23 -11.99 -2.31 -28.14
N SER A 24 -11.59 -3.41 -28.79
CA SER A 24 -11.79 -4.77 -28.27
C SER A 24 -10.57 -5.32 -27.54
N THR A 25 -9.43 -4.63 -27.58
CA THR A 25 -8.17 -5.09 -26.94
C THR A 25 -7.91 -4.47 -25.57
N LEU A 26 -8.84 -3.67 -25.03
CA LEU A 26 -8.71 -3.09 -23.69
C LEU A 26 -9.48 -3.85 -22.59
N ILE A 27 -10.12 -4.98 -22.89
CA ILE A 27 -11.00 -5.68 -21.93
C ILE A 27 -10.39 -7.02 -21.43
N THR A 28 -9.33 -7.52 -22.05
CA THR A 28 -8.64 -8.77 -21.65
C THR A 28 -7.48 -8.58 -20.66
N GLY A 29 -7.40 -7.42 -20.00
CA GLY A 29 -6.40 -7.13 -18.96
C GLY A 29 -6.98 -6.95 -17.54
N CYS A 30 -8.30 -7.10 -17.37
CA CYS A 30 -8.92 -7.20 -16.04
C CYS A 30 -8.95 -8.65 -15.54
N ASP A 31 -8.01 -9.48 -16.00
CA ASP A 31 -7.72 -10.75 -15.35
C ASP A 31 -7.21 -10.46 -13.94
N GLN A 32 -8.14 -10.54 -13.00
CA GLN A 32 -7.89 -10.91 -11.62
C GLN A 32 -6.72 -10.17 -10.98
N ILE A 33 -6.94 -8.90 -10.58
CA ILE A 33 -6.28 -8.41 -9.38
C ILE A 33 -6.86 -9.23 -8.23
N ILE A 34 -6.36 -10.45 -8.04
CA ILE A 34 -6.50 -11.16 -6.77
C ILE A 34 -5.90 -10.17 -5.78
N PRO A 35 -6.68 -9.57 -4.86
CA PRO A 35 -6.13 -8.64 -3.89
C PRO A 35 -4.98 -9.37 -3.21
N SER A 36 -3.76 -8.89 -3.41
CA SER A 36 -2.60 -9.62 -2.94
C SER A 36 -2.80 -9.81 -1.43
N LYS A 37 -2.73 -11.06 -1.00
CA LYS A 37 -2.89 -11.43 0.41
C LYS A 37 -1.75 -10.87 1.27
N THR A 38 -0.78 -10.23 0.63
CA THR A 38 0.44 -9.70 1.20
C THR A 38 0.28 -8.28 1.69
N LEU A 39 0.93 -7.98 2.81
CA LEU A 39 1.01 -6.61 3.31
C LEU A 39 2.06 -5.85 2.49
N SER A 40 1.61 -4.90 1.67
CA SER A 40 2.55 -4.04 0.94
C SER A 40 3.23 -3.04 1.87
N GLN A 41 4.47 -2.65 1.53
CA GLN A 41 5.20 -1.62 2.27
C GLN A 41 4.40 -0.32 2.39
N ALA A 42 3.78 0.16 1.31
CA ALA A 42 2.98 1.38 1.33
C ALA A 42 1.80 1.32 2.31
N LYS A 43 1.13 0.15 2.42
CA LYS A 43 0.05 -0.05 3.40
C LYS A 43 0.59 -0.08 4.83
N ALA A 44 1.70 -0.79 5.06
CA ALA A 44 2.36 -0.83 6.36
C ALA A 44 2.78 0.57 6.81
N GLU A 45 3.46 1.32 5.94
CA GLU A 45 3.91 2.68 6.19
C GLU A 45 2.74 3.63 6.49
N LYS A 46 1.64 3.53 5.74
CA LYS A 46 0.42 4.31 6.02
C LYS A 46 -0.15 4.03 7.42
N MET A 47 -0.24 2.76 7.81
CA MET A 47 -0.73 2.39 9.15
C MET A 47 0.22 2.87 10.26
N ILE A 48 1.53 2.75 10.07
CA ILE A 48 2.53 3.26 11.01
C ILE A 48 2.43 4.78 11.13
N ASN A 49 2.36 5.52 10.01
CA ASN A 49 2.18 6.97 10.03
C ASN A 49 0.87 7.39 10.71
N LYS A 50 -0.21 6.61 10.54
CA LYS A 50 -1.49 6.84 11.25
C LYS A 50 -1.39 6.56 12.75
N PHE A 51 -0.50 5.67 13.18
CA PHE A 51 -0.20 5.46 14.61
C PHE A 51 0.69 6.57 15.18
N LEU A 52 1.76 6.93 14.46
CA LEU A 52 2.67 7.99 14.88
C LEU A 52 1.99 9.36 14.91
N GLN A 53 1.11 9.64 13.95
CA GLN A 53 0.41 10.93 13.81
C GLN A 53 1.40 12.10 13.86
N SER A 54 1.22 13.03 14.80
CA SER A 54 2.12 14.15 15.06
C SER A 54 3.18 13.84 16.13
N LYS A 55 3.23 12.61 16.65
CA LYS A 55 4.14 12.22 17.72
C LYS A 55 5.54 11.90 17.22
N GLY A 56 5.73 11.60 15.94
CA GLY A 56 7.03 11.28 15.36
C GLY A 56 6.91 10.95 13.88
N THR A 57 8.03 10.66 13.23
CA THR A 57 8.06 10.30 11.81
C THR A 57 8.89 9.05 11.57
N ILE A 58 8.60 8.34 10.48
CA ILE A 58 9.47 7.29 9.97
C ILE A 58 10.65 7.97 9.29
N SER A 59 11.87 7.68 9.73
CA SER A 59 13.10 8.19 9.12
C SER A 59 13.70 7.19 8.13
N ASN A 60 13.48 5.90 8.35
CA ASN A 60 13.90 4.84 7.43
C ASN A 60 12.94 3.65 7.50
N PHE A 61 12.58 3.08 6.35
CA PHE A 61 11.74 1.89 6.26
C PHE A 61 12.58 0.74 5.68
N LYS A 62 12.88 -0.28 6.49
CA LYS A 62 13.80 -1.36 6.10
C LYS A 62 13.12 -2.50 5.34
N GLY A 63 11.81 -2.68 5.54
CA GLY A 63 11.02 -3.68 4.83
C GLY A 63 9.93 -4.32 5.69
N VAL A 64 9.08 -5.09 5.04
CA VAL A 64 8.03 -5.91 5.67
C VAL A 64 8.39 -7.38 5.46
N VAL A 65 8.44 -8.15 6.55
CA VAL A 65 8.60 -9.59 6.53
C VAL A 65 7.28 -10.21 6.93
N GLN A 66 6.71 -11.02 6.05
CA GLN A 66 5.44 -11.69 6.30
C GLN A 66 5.67 -13.14 6.71
N ASN A 67 4.98 -13.59 7.76
CA ASN A 67 4.86 -15.01 8.05
C ASN A 67 3.63 -15.54 7.31
N GLU A 68 3.87 -16.23 6.20
CA GLU A 68 2.80 -16.75 5.33
C GLU A 68 1.88 -17.76 6.05
N ASN A 69 2.37 -18.41 7.10
CA ASN A 69 1.62 -19.42 7.86
C ASN A 69 0.74 -18.81 8.95
N GLU A 70 1.03 -17.60 9.42
CA GLU A 70 0.45 -17.08 10.67
C GLU A 70 -0.44 -15.85 10.49
N SER A 71 -0.73 -15.42 9.26
CA SER A 71 -1.50 -14.17 9.01
C SER A 71 -0.89 -12.95 9.74
N THR A 72 0.43 -12.98 9.96
CA THR A 72 1.19 -11.95 10.65
C THR A 72 2.28 -11.39 9.74
N ALA A 73 2.66 -10.14 9.98
CA ALA A 73 3.81 -9.52 9.34
C ALA A 73 4.50 -8.56 10.30
N GLU A 74 5.77 -8.30 10.08
CA GLU A 74 6.56 -7.35 10.85
C GLU A 74 7.26 -6.37 9.91
N ALA A 75 7.17 -5.08 10.23
CA ALA A 75 7.96 -4.05 9.56
C ALA A 75 9.09 -3.59 10.48
N SER A 76 10.30 -3.62 9.96
CA SER A 76 11.46 -3.01 10.60
C SER A 76 11.60 -1.58 10.11
N ILE A 77 11.61 -0.61 11.03
CA ILE A 77 11.71 0.81 10.70
C ILE A 77 12.70 1.51 11.63
N GLU A 78 13.08 2.73 11.27
CA GLU A 78 13.66 3.71 12.18
C GLU A 78 12.69 4.87 12.31
N VAL A 79 12.50 5.34 13.53
CA VAL A 79 11.67 6.51 13.84
C VAL A 79 12.53 7.66 14.31
N SER A 80 12.06 8.87 14.05
CA SER A 80 12.66 10.11 14.53
C SER A 80 11.67 10.90 15.38
N ASN A 81 12.17 11.43 16.49
CA ASN A 81 11.46 12.33 17.39
C ASN A 81 10.12 11.77 17.89
N TYR A 82 10.03 10.46 18.10
CA TYR A 82 8.83 9.81 18.61
C TYR A 82 8.60 10.16 20.08
N ASN A 83 7.57 10.96 20.34
CA ASN A 83 7.15 11.40 21.65
C ASN A 83 6.15 10.43 22.27
N TYR A 84 6.47 9.90 23.45
CA TYR A 84 5.65 8.96 24.19
C TYR A 84 5.71 9.24 25.69
N LYS A 85 4.73 8.72 26.43
CA LYS A 85 4.72 8.79 27.90
C LYS A 85 5.29 7.51 28.50
N TYR A 86 6.19 7.66 29.46
CA TYR A 86 6.75 6.59 30.27
C TYR A 86 6.66 6.96 31.75
N TYR A 87 5.82 6.25 32.52
CA TYR A 87 5.48 6.60 33.91
C TYR A 87 5.18 8.10 34.08
N ASP A 88 4.21 8.60 33.29
CA ASP A 88 3.76 10.00 33.25
C ASP A 88 4.81 11.06 32.86
N THR A 89 6.01 10.62 32.46
CA THR A 89 7.05 11.51 31.93
C THR A 89 7.05 11.46 30.41
N ASP A 90 7.01 12.62 29.76
CA ASP A 90 7.21 12.71 28.31
C ASP A 90 8.66 12.35 27.96
N LYS A 91 8.82 11.44 27.00
CA LYS A 91 10.08 10.97 26.47
C LYS A 91 10.08 11.10 24.96
N THR A 92 11.23 11.42 24.40
CA THR A 92 11.45 11.44 22.96
C THR A 92 12.42 10.33 22.58
N TYR A 93 12.08 9.57 21.55
CA TYR A 93 12.90 8.47 21.04
C TYR A 93 13.17 8.63 19.55
N SER A 94 14.41 8.37 19.17
CA SER A 94 14.83 8.21 17.78
C SER A 94 15.67 6.94 17.69
N GLY A 95 15.35 6.07 16.75
CA GLY A 95 16.05 4.79 16.59
C GLY A 95 15.18 3.67 16.02
N PRO A 96 15.69 2.43 16.10
CA PRO A 96 15.00 1.25 15.56
C PRO A 96 13.66 0.98 16.27
N ALA A 97 12.65 0.68 15.47
CA ALA A 97 11.36 0.23 15.95
C ALA A 97 10.82 -0.92 15.09
N THR A 98 9.95 -1.72 15.67
CA THR A 98 9.25 -2.81 14.99
C THR A 98 7.75 -2.56 15.06
N ALA A 99 7.07 -2.65 13.93
CA ALA A 99 5.62 -2.66 13.87
C ALA A 99 5.14 -4.07 13.49
N SER A 100 4.29 -4.67 14.32
CA SER A 100 3.68 -5.97 14.05
C SER A 100 2.26 -5.77 13.51
N PHE A 101 1.91 -6.60 12.54
CA PHE A 101 0.65 -6.56 11.83
C PHE A 101 -0.04 -7.91 11.87
N THR A 102 -1.36 -7.90 11.91
CA THR A 102 -2.20 -9.08 11.83
C THR A 102 -3.24 -8.88 10.74
N ARG A 103 -3.48 -9.94 9.98
CA ARG A 103 -4.54 -10.00 8.98
C ARG A 103 -5.78 -10.63 9.60
N TYR A 104 -6.90 -9.97 9.43
CA TYR A 104 -8.21 -10.48 9.85
C TYR A 104 -8.82 -11.39 8.78
N ASN A 105 -9.89 -12.11 9.17
CA ASN A 105 -10.60 -13.07 8.31
C ASN A 105 -11.24 -12.42 7.07
N ASP A 106 -11.58 -11.13 7.15
CA ASP A 106 -12.08 -10.33 6.03
C ASP A 106 -10.98 -9.93 5.04
N GLY A 107 -9.72 -10.27 5.34
CA GLY A 107 -8.56 -9.98 4.52
C GLY A 107 -7.89 -8.65 4.83
N THR A 108 -8.47 -7.82 5.72
CA THR A 108 -7.92 -6.53 6.13
C THR A 108 -6.72 -6.70 7.05
N TRP A 109 -5.70 -5.87 6.84
CA TRP A 109 -4.55 -5.77 7.73
C TRP A 109 -4.77 -4.68 8.78
N ALA A 110 -4.29 -4.96 10.00
CA ALA A 110 -4.13 -3.95 11.02
C ALA A 110 -2.76 -4.05 11.68
N MET A 111 -2.22 -2.90 12.03
CA MET A 111 -1.10 -2.83 12.94
C MET A 111 -1.61 -3.11 14.35
N THR A 112 -1.06 -4.15 14.97
CA THR A 112 -1.50 -4.65 16.28
C THR A 112 -0.53 -4.31 17.40
N ARG A 113 0.74 -4.06 17.07
CA ARG A 113 1.75 -3.65 18.04
C ARG A 113 2.79 -2.73 17.42
N PHE A 114 3.22 -1.75 18.21
CA PHE A 114 4.42 -0.95 17.94
C PHE A 114 5.41 -1.16 19.08
N THR A 115 6.68 -1.41 18.76
CA THR A 115 7.71 -1.76 19.74
C THR A 115 8.96 -0.91 19.50
N ILE A 116 9.50 -0.32 20.56
CA ILE A 116 10.82 0.30 20.56
C ILE A 116 11.74 -0.47 21.51
N THR A 117 12.95 -0.73 21.06
CA THR A 117 14.02 -1.30 21.90
C THR A 117 15.21 -0.36 21.84
N PRO A 118 15.41 0.49 22.88
CA PRO A 118 16.54 1.39 22.93
C PRO A 118 17.87 0.63 22.86
N PRO A 119 18.89 1.15 22.14
CA PRO A 119 20.21 0.55 22.11
C PRO A 119 20.78 0.45 23.54
N GLY A 120 21.24 -0.74 23.92
CA GLY A 120 21.75 -1.02 25.27
C GLY A 120 20.68 -1.43 26.30
N ASN A 121 19.40 -1.54 25.92
CA ASN A 121 18.29 -2.02 26.75
C ASN A 121 18.12 -1.31 28.12
N TRP A 122 18.65 -0.10 28.26
CA TRP A 122 18.71 0.66 29.52
C TRP A 122 17.33 1.09 30.05
N LEU A 123 16.30 1.08 29.21
CA LEU A 123 14.89 1.31 29.59
C LEU A 123 14.01 0.06 29.44
N GLY A 124 14.58 -1.09 29.06
CA GLY A 124 13.80 -2.23 28.59
C GLY A 124 13.15 -2.00 27.22
N THR A 125 12.51 -3.04 26.70
CA THR A 125 11.64 -2.95 25.52
C THR A 125 10.32 -2.30 25.92
N THR A 126 9.92 -1.23 25.23
CA THR A 126 8.61 -0.59 25.40
C THR A 126 7.73 -0.92 24.20
N TRP A 127 6.48 -1.30 24.45
CA TRP A 127 5.52 -1.61 23.39
C TRP A 127 4.16 -0.99 23.65
N TRP A 128 3.40 -0.81 22.57
CA TRP A 128 2.02 -0.35 22.59
C TRP A 128 1.18 -1.30 21.75
N ASP A 129 0.17 -1.88 22.37
CA ASP A 129 -0.87 -2.61 21.66
C ASP A 129 -1.82 -1.61 20.99
N THR A 130 -2.23 -1.91 19.77
CA THR A 130 -3.03 -1.01 18.95
C THR A 130 -3.90 -1.78 17.95
N ASN A 131 -4.71 -1.06 17.18
CA ASN A 131 -5.54 -1.64 16.14
C ASN A 131 -5.71 -0.63 15.01
N VAL A 132 -4.59 -0.24 14.40
CA VAL A 132 -4.60 0.70 13.29
C VAL A 132 -4.85 -0.07 12.01
N LYS A 133 -6.10 -0.03 11.55
CA LYS A 133 -6.51 -0.59 10.25
C LYS A 133 -6.03 0.28 9.08
N GLU A 134 -5.84 -0.39 7.93
CA GLU A 134 -5.45 0.18 6.63
C GLU A 134 -6.27 1.40 6.15
#